data_AF-A0A9R1IZT8-F1
#
_entry.id   AF-A0A9R1IZT8-F1
#
_cell.length_a   1.000
_cell.length_b   1.000
_cell.length_c   1.000
_cell.angle_alpha   90.00
_cell.angle_beta   90.00
_cell.angle_gamma   90.00
#
_symmetry.space_group_name_H-M   'P 1'
#
loop_
_entity.id
_entity.type
_entity.pdbx_description
1 polymer ?
#
loop_
_entity_poly.entity_id
_entity_poly.type
_entity_poly.pdbx_seq_one_letter_code
_entity_poly.pdbx_strand_id
1 'polypeptide(L)'
;MSPRRRLPVFLLAALAVACACAAARPCAALVRLGAASFVDAPARFGPRVTGDGICGSLRAAEPADACAPVRGAPGGSGGMAFVLIARGNCSFEGKVRAAQRAGFDAALVHDDEDKASLYSMVGDPEGIHIPAVFVSKMAGETLKKFARGEDEFHVECIDPWLTQWGTFCPVCKLEVLTGE
;
A
#
# COMPACT_ATOMS: atom_id res chain seq x y z
N MET A 1 17.79 40.41 -58.57
CA MET A 1 16.41 39.95 -58.34
C MET A 1 16.37 38.42 -58.39
N SER A 2 16.01 37.78 -57.28
CA SER A 2 15.54 36.39 -57.23
C SER A 2 14.43 36.35 -56.18
N PRO A 3 13.23 35.81 -56.47
CA PRO A 3 12.08 35.94 -55.59
C PRO A 3 12.20 34.99 -54.39
N ARG A 4 12.20 35.57 -53.19
CA ARG A 4 12.09 34.85 -51.91
C ARG A 4 10.74 34.14 -51.85
N ARG A 5 10.73 32.80 -51.93
CA ARG A 5 9.54 31.99 -51.63
C ARG A 5 9.25 32.09 -50.14
N ARG A 6 8.14 32.75 -49.79
CA ARG A 6 7.60 32.78 -48.43
C ARG A 6 6.93 31.43 -48.18
N LEU A 7 7.45 30.63 -47.25
CA LEU A 7 6.74 29.46 -46.73
C LEU A 7 5.63 29.93 -45.78
N PRO A 8 4.41 29.37 -45.84
CA PRO A 8 3.30 29.78 -44.99
C PRO A 8 3.50 29.31 -43.53
N VAL A 9 3.23 30.23 -42.60
CA VAL A 9 3.47 30.17 -41.14
C VAL A 9 2.42 29.32 -40.38
N PHE A 10 1.65 28.46 -41.07
CA PHE A 10 0.45 27.83 -40.49
C PHE A 10 0.53 26.31 -40.29
N LEU A 11 1.73 25.74 -40.12
CA LEU A 11 1.88 24.31 -39.85
C LEU A 11 2.88 24.00 -38.71
N LEU A 12 2.86 24.80 -37.65
CA LEU A 12 3.58 24.53 -36.38
C LEU A 12 2.67 24.70 -35.16
N ALA A 13 1.39 24.34 -35.32
CA ALA A 13 0.39 24.40 -34.25
C ALA A 13 -0.27 23.04 -34.07
N ALA A 14 0.50 22.04 -33.61
CA ALA A 14 0.03 20.88 -32.87
C ALA A 14 1.24 20.01 -32.53
N LEU A 15 1.25 19.42 -31.33
CA LEU A 15 2.34 18.61 -30.74
C LEU A 15 3.54 19.40 -30.22
N ALA A 16 3.39 19.95 -29.01
CA ALA A 16 4.21 19.53 -27.87
C ALA A 16 3.80 20.28 -26.59
N VAL A 17 2.51 20.23 -26.24
CA VAL A 17 2.16 20.22 -24.80
C VAL A 17 2.21 18.76 -24.37
N ALA A 18 3.39 18.17 -24.45
CA ALA A 18 3.68 17.00 -23.64
C ALA A 18 3.83 17.56 -22.23
N CYS A 19 2.71 17.57 -21.51
CA CYS A 19 2.70 17.77 -20.07
C CYS A 19 3.80 16.87 -19.51
N ALA A 20 4.88 17.47 -19.01
CA ALA A 20 5.94 16.75 -18.33
C ALA A 20 5.40 16.30 -16.96
N CYS A 21 4.42 15.40 -16.97
CA CYS A 21 4.13 14.48 -15.87
C CYS A 21 5.15 13.33 -15.89
N ALA A 22 6.40 13.61 -16.22
CA ALA A 22 7.49 12.65 -16.13
C ALA A 22 8.05 12.71 -14.70
N ALA A 23 7.33 12.14 -13.73
CA ALA A 23 7.87 11.63 -12.46
C ALA A 23 6.79 11.12 -11.48
N ALA A 24 5.53 10.90 -11.89
CA ALA A 24 4.60 10.17 -11.03
C ALA A 24 4.96 8.67 -11.09
N ARG A 25 5.94 8.27 -10.27
CA ARG A 25 6.25 6.86 -10.04
C ARG A 25 4.97 6.21 -9.49
N PRO A 26 4.45 5.14 -10.11
CA PRO A 26 3.20 4.53 -9.67
C PRO A 26 3.33 4.09 -8.21
N CYS A 27 2.40 4.56 -7.39
CA CYS A 27 2.38 4.24 -5.97
C CYS A 27 1.92 2.80 -5.82
N ALA A 28 2.84 1.90 -5.48
CA ALA A 28 2.50 0.58 -4.97
C ALA A 28 1.48 0.71 -3.83
N ALA A 29 0.40 -0.09 -3.89
CA ALA A 29 -0.76 -0.11 -3.00
C ALA A 29 -0.74 0.96 -1.89
N LEU A 30 -1.20 2.17 -2.22
CA LEU A 30 -1.19 3.30 -1.28
C LEU A 30 -2.17 3.00 -0.14
N VAL A 31 -1.64 2.53 0.99
CA VAL A 31 -2.41 2.41 2.22
C VAL A 31 -2.28 3.73 2.97
N ARG A 32 -3.38 4.48 3.08
CA ARG A 32 -3.43 5.67 3.94
C ARG A 32 -3.84 5.26 5.35
N LEU A 33 -2.88 5.29 6.27
CA LEU A 33 -3.16 5.09 7.69
C LEU A 33 -3.77 6.37 8.29
N GLY A 34 -4.98 6.31 8.87
CA GLY A 34 -5.59 7.43 9.60
C GLY A 34 -6.73 8.19 8.89
N ALA A 35 -6.93 8.04 7.58
CA ALA A 35 -8.11 8.58 6.88
C ALA A 35 -8.40 7.86 5.55
N ALA A 36 -9.48 7.05 5.57
CA ALA A 36 -10.16 6.33 4.47
C ALA A 36 -9.55 5.01 3.93
N SER A 37 -10.03 3.88 4.49
CA SER A 37 -10.58 2.67 3.80
C SER A 37 -11.06 1.62 4.84
N PHE A 38 -10.35 1.48 5.97
CA PHE A 38 -10.66 0.54 7.06
C PHE A 38 -10.43 1.20 8.42
N VAL A 39 -11.15 0.72 9.44
CA VAL A 39 -10.90 1.13 10.84
C VAL A 39 -9.66 0.42 11.35
N ASP A 40 -8.75 1.16 11.97
CA ASP A 40 -7.52 0.65 12.57
C ASP A 40 -7.36 1.07 14.04
N ALA A 41 -6.52 0.35 14.77
CA ALA A 41 -6.13 0.66 16.14
C ALA A 41 -4.60 0.78 16.23
N PRO A 42 -4.03 1.96 16.53
CA PRO A 42 -2.59 2.13 16.61
C PRO A 42 -1.99 1.36 17.77
N ALA A 43 -0.76 0.85 17.56
CA ALA A 43 0.03 0.25 18.61
C ALA A 43 0.24 1.24 19.78
N ARG A 44 0.26 0.71 21.00
CA ARG A 44 0.65 1.48 22.19
C ARG A 44 2.16 1.44 22.46
N PHE A 45 2.93 0.93 21.49
CA PHE A 45 4.38 0.90 21.44
C PHE A 45 4.85 1.46 20.09
N GLY A 46 6.08 1.97 20.04
CA GLY A 46 6.62 2.60 18.84
C GLY A 46 6.02 3.99 18.54
N PRO A 47 6.45 4.63 17.43
CA PRO A 47 5.98 5.94 17.03
C PRO A 47 4.53 5.90 16.53
N ARG A 48 3.82 7.02 16.73
CA ARG A 48 2.47 7.20 16.21
C ARG A 48 2.52 7.78 14.80
N VAL A 49 1.57 7.35 13.96
CA VAL A 49 1.28 8.00 12.69
C VAL A 49 0.66 9.37 12.98
N THR A 50 1.20 10.43 12.40
CA THR A 50 0.73 11.81 12.59
C THR A 50 -0.40 12.17 11.61
N GLY A 51 -1.32 13.03 12.05
CA GLY A 51 -2.28 13.81 11.25
C GLY A 51 -2.74 13.19 9.93
N ASP A 52 -2.02 13.53 8.84
CA ASP A 52 -2.43 13.23 7.47
C ASP A 52 -2.30 11.76 7.04
N GLY A 53 -1.63 10.95 7.87
CA GLY A 53 -1.31 9.57 7.57
C GLY A 53 0.05 9.39 6.90
N ILE A 54 0.45 8.13 6.75
CA ILE A 54 1.63 7.73 5.96
C ILE A 54 1.17 6.82 4.83
N CYS A 55 1.89 6.89 3.69
CA CYS A 55 1.59 6.14 2.48
C CYS A 55 2.84 5.35 2.08
N GLY A 56 2.64 4.13 1.59
CA GLY A 56 3.74 3.22 1.26
C GLY A 56 3.25 1.96 0.57
N SER A 57 4.19 1.22 -0.02
CA SER A 57 3.94 -0.03 -0.72
C SER A 57 3.65 -1.16 0.26
N LEU A 58 2.52 -1.85 0.14
CA LEU A 58 2.19 -2.98 1.02
C LEU A 58 2.71 -4.32 0.48
N ARG A 59 3.33 -5.12 1.36
CA ARG A 59 3.72 -6.52 1.10
C ARG A 59 3.21 -7.45 2.20
N ALA A 60 2.77 -8.66 1.84
CA ALA A 60 2.47 -9.68 2.83
C ALA A 60 3.76 -10.23 3.47
N ALA A 61 3.78 -10.40 4.79
CA ALA A 61 4.91 -10.99 5.48
C ALA A 61 5.14 -12.44 5.05
N GLU A 62 6.41 -12.84 4.99
CA GLU A 62 6.82 -14.23 4.84
C GLU A 62 7.92 -14.53 5.86
N PRO A 63 7.67 -15.37 6.90
CA PRO A 63 6.40 -16.03 7.20
C PRO A 63 5.28 -15.05 7.56
N ALA A 64 4.03 -15.45 7.32
CA ALA A 64 2.86 -14.58 7.47
C ALA A 64 2.68 -14.01 8.89
N ASP A 65 3.10 -14.76 9.92
CA ASP A 65 2.99 -14.35 11.31
C ASP A 65 4.19 -13.52 11.81
N ALA A 66 5.24 -13.34 11.00
CA ALA A 66 6.49 -12.67 11.38
C ALA A 66 7.13 -13.20 12.67
N CYS A 67 6.88 -14.46 13.05
CA CYS A 67 7.48 -15.05 14.25
C CYS A 67 8.86 -15.67 13.99
N ALA A 68 9.28 -15.74 12.73
CA ALA A 68 10.66 -16.01 12.30
C ALA A 68 11.18 -14.80 11.50
N PRO A 69 12.49 -14.77 11.14
CA PRO A 69 13.04 -13.70 10.30
C PRO A 69 12.20 -13.48 9.03
N VAL A 70 11.69 -12.25 8.88
CA VAL A 70 10.82 -11.88 7.76
C VAL A 70 11.68 -11.65 6.51
N ARG A 71 11.18 -12.10 5.35
CA ARG A 71 11.78 -11.78 4.06
C ARG A 71 11.89 -10.26 3.87
N GLY A 72 13.08 -9.80 3.47
CA GLY A 72 13.39 -8.37 3.39
C GLY A 72 12.44 -7.56 2.49
N ALA A 73 12.25 -6.30 2.84
CA ALA A 73 11.55 -5.34 2.00
C ALA A 73 12.26 -5.20 0.63
N PRO A 74 11.51 -5.04 -0.48
CA PRO A 74 12.11 -4.81 -1.79
C PRO A 74 12.92 -3.51 -1.76
N GLY A 75 14.25 -3.61 -1.86
CA GLY A 75 15.11 -2.44 -1.91
C GLY A 75 14.95 -1.69 -3.23
N GLY A 76 14.78 -0.36 -3.18
CA GLY A 76 14.98 0.51 -4.35
C GLY A 76 13.83 1.44 -4.75
N SER A 77 12.66 1.34 -4.15
CA SER A 77 11.63 2.38 -4.28
C SER A 77 11.90 3.46 -3.25
N GLY A 78 12.15 4.71 -3.65
CA GLY A 78 12.32 5.84 -2.71
C GLY A 78 11.05 6.24 -1.94
N GLY A 79 10.20 5.26 -1.60
CA GLY A 79 8.97 5.40 -0.83
C GLY A 79 8.89 4.33 0.26
N MET A 80 8.01 4.53 1.24
CA MET A 80 7.93 3.68 2.44
C MET A 80 7.45 2.27 2.09
N ALA A 81 8.05 1.26 2.72
CA ALA A 81 7.65 -0.14 2.60
C ALA A 81 6.82 -0.58 3.82
N PHE A 82 5.60 -1.01 3.60
CA PHE A 82 4.70 -1.52 4.63
C PHE A 82 4.60 -3.04 4.57
N VAL A 83 4.43 -3.68 5.72
CA VAL A 83 4.20 -5.12 5.79
C VAL A 83 2.86 -5.45 6.44
N LEU A 84 2.14 -6.40 5.85
CA LEU A 84 0.93 -6.99 6.41
C LEU A 84 1.29 -8.31 7.13
N ILE A 85 0.98 -8.39 8.42
CA ILE A 85 1.34 -9.51 9.30
C ILE A 85 0.06 -10.12 9.90
N ALA A 86 -0.03 -11.44 9.92
CA ALA A 86 -1.10 -12.16 10.60
C ALA A 86 -0.89 -12.20 12.12
N ARG A 87 -1.97 -12.03 12.88
CA ARG A 87 -2.00 -12.28 14.32
C ARG A 87 -1.72 -13.77 14.64
N GLY A 88 -1.25 -14.02 15.88
CA GLY A 88 -1.01 -15.37 16.41
C GLY A 88 0.47 -15.70 16.65
N ASN A 89 0.73 -16.85 17.27
CA ASN A 89 2.05 -17.49 17.48
C ASN A 89 3.11 -16.75 18.32
N CYS A 90 3.20 -15.43 18.27
CA CYS A 90 4.15 -14.62 19.04
C CYS A 90 3.56 -13.23 19.38
N SER A 91 4.25 -12.47 20.23
CA SER A 91 3.79 -11.17 20.71
C SER A 91 3.77 -10.09 19.63
N PHE A 92 2.92 -9.07 19.80
CA PHE A 92 2.77 -7.99 18.81
C PHE A 92 4.06 -7.21 18.60
N GLU A 93 4.77 -6.87 19.68
CA GLU A 93 6.05 -6.16 19.58
C GLU A 93 7.13 -7.04 18.92
N GLY A 94 7.09 -8.37 19.11
CA GLY A 94 7.97 -9.32 18.43
C GLY A 94 7.80 -9.28 16.91
N LYS A 95 6.54 -9.30 16.44
CA LYS A 95 6.19 -9.18 15.01
C LYS A 95 6.72 -7.89 14.39
N VAL A 96 6.48 -6.76 15.07
CA VAL A 96 6.89 -5.44 14.58
C VAL A 96 8.41 -5.29 14.57
N ARG A 97 9.13 -5.84 15.56
CA ARG A 97 10.60 -5.89 15.54
C ARG A 97 11.13 -6.74 14.39
N ALA A 98 10.49 -7.88 14.08
CA ALA A 98 10.91 -8.72 12.96
C ALA A 98 10.76 -7.99 11.62
N ALA A 99 9.64 -7.29 11.42
CA ALA A 99 9.40 -6.42 10.27
C ALA A 99 10.45 -5.30 10.14
N GLN A 100 10.72 -4.60 11.24
CA GLN A 100 11.73 -3.54 11.27
C GLN A 100 13.12 -4.06 10.89
N ARG A 101 13.53 -5.22 11.41
CA ARG A 101 14.81 -5.86 11.06
C ARG A 101 14.88 -6.27 9.58
N ALA A 102 13.73 -6.52 8.96
CA ALA A 102 13.61 -6.83 7.54
C ALA A 102 13.56 -5.59 6.63
N GLY A 103 13.63 -4.37 7.20
CA GLY A 103 13.70 -3.12 6.45
C GLY A 103 12.35 -2.53 6.04
N PHE A 104 11.26 -2.94 6.70
CA PHE A 104 9.96 -2.28 6.52
C PHE A 104 9.87 -1.01 7.39
N ASP A 105 9.16 0.00 6.88
CA ASP A 105 8.94 1.31 7.50
C ASP A 105 7.64 1.38 8.31
N ALA A 106 6.70 0.45 8.13
CA ALA A 106 5.51 0.32 8.97
C ALA A 106 4.94 -1.11 8.94
N ALA A 107 4.20 -1.47 10.00
CA ALA A 107 3.57 -2.78 10.13
C ALA A 107 2.06 -2.69 10.34
N LEU A 108 1.30 -3.48 9.57
CA LEU A 108 -0.13 -3.67 9.74
C LEU A 108 -0.35 -5.10 10.25
N VAL A 109 -0.82 -5.25 11.48
CA VAL A 109 -1.19 -6.55 12.03
C VAL A 109 -2.68 -6.77 11.82
N HIS A 110 -3.08 -7.82 11.13
CA HIS A 110 -4.49 -8.13 10.96
C HIS A 110 -4.94 -9.27 11.86
N ASP A 111 -6.19 -9.21 12.30
CA ASP A 111 -6.82 -10.29 13.04
C ASP A 111 -6.97 -11.56 12.19
N ASP A 112 -6.90 -12.71 12.85
CA ASP A 112 -7.20 -14.03 12.29
C ASP A 112 -8.65 -14.47 12.58
N GLU A 113 -9.30 -13.80 13.54
CA GLU A 113 -10.67 -14.03 13.97
C GLU A 113 -11.61 -12.94 13.43
N ASP A 114 -12.84 -13.32 13.09
CA ASP A 114 -13.88 -12.36 12.69
C ASP A 114 -14.52 -11.75 13.94
N LYS A 115 -13.98 -10.61 14.39
CA LYS A 115 -14.40 -9.90 15.60
C LYS A 115 -14.82 -8.47 15.28
N ALA A 116 -15.89 -8.02 15.94
CA ALA A 116 -16.44 -6.68 15.77
C ALA A 116 -15.56 -5.57 16.38
N SER A 117 -14.69 -5.91 17.34
CA SER A 117 -13.80 -4.96 18.01
C SER A 117 -12.32 -5.24 17.71
N LEU A 118 -11.54 -4.18 17.58
CA LEU A 118 -10.09 -4.26 17.40
C LEU A 118 -9.37 -4.47 18.74
N TYR A 119 -8.32 -5.27 18.72
CA TYR A 119 -7.42 -5.39 19.87
C TYR A 119 -6.55 -4.15 20.03
N SER A 120 -6.27 -3.77 21.27
CA SER A 120 -5.22 -2.81 21.57
C SER A 120 -3.88 -3.56 21.63
N MET A 121 -2.98 -3.28 20.68
CA MET A 121 -1.65 -3.87 20.71
C MET A 121 -0.81 -3.21 21.81
N VAL A 122 -0.54 -3.99 22.87
CA VAL A 122 0.31 -3.61 24.00
C VAL A 122 1.52 -4.53 24.02
N GLY A 123 2.69 -3.96 24.26
CA GLY A 123 3.97 -4.66 24.25
C GLY A 123 5.09 -3.75 24.71
N ASP A 124 6.29 -4.31 24.83
CA ASP A 124 7.50 -3.56 25.19
C ASP A 124 7.97 -2.65 24.02
N PRO A 125 8.11 -1.33 24.24
CA PRO A 125 8.51 -0.39 23.19
C PRO A 125 10.01 -0.39 22.89
N GLU A 126 10.86 -1.06 23.68
CA GLU A 126 12.31 -0.97 23.52
C GLU A 126 12.75 -1.39 22.10
N GLY A 127 13.50 -0.49 21.46
CA GLY A 127 14.06 -0.69 20.13
C GLY A 127 13.08 -0.62 18.95
N ILE A 128 11.80 -0.27 19.17
CA ILE A 128 10.79 -0.15 18.10
C ILE A 128 10.67 1.31 17.66
N HIS A 129 10.97 1.56 16.39
CA HIS A 129 10.97 2.88 15.76
C HIS A 129 10.18 2.95 14.45
N ILE A 130 9.42 1.89 14.11
CA ILE A 130 8.44 1.92 13.03
C ILE A 130 7.01 1.95 13.59
N PRO A 131 6.08 2.73 13.00
CA PRO A 131 4.69 2.73 13.39
C PRO A 131 4.03 1.38 13.10
N ALA A 132 3.07 0.99 13.94
CA ALA A 132 2.26 -0.19 13.73
C ALA A 132 0.79 0.06 14.06
N VAL A 133 -0.10 -0.59 13.29
CA VAL A 133 -1.56 -0.56 13.51
C VAL A 133 -2.14 -1.95 13.46
N PHE A 134 -3.28 -2.13 14.14
CA PHE A 134 -4.07 -3.35 14.11
C PHE A 134 -5.33 -3.14 13.27
N VAL A 135 -5.67 -4.10 12.42
CA VAL A 135 -6.86 -4.06 11.55
C VAL A 135 -7.68 -5.35 11.69
N SER A 136 -8.96 -5.29 11.32
CA SER A 136 -9.84 -6.46 11.36
C SER A 136 -9.41 -7.54 10.37
N LYS A 137 -9.94 -8.76 10.54
CA LYS A 137 -9.75 -9.86 9.58
C LYS A 137 -10.16 -9.47 8.16
N MET A 138 -11.36 -8.90 7.99
CA MET A 138 -11.85 -8.44 6.69
C MET A 138 -10.90 -7.43 6.03
N ALA A 139 -10.37 -6.48 6.80
CA ALA A 139 -9.41 -5.51 6.30
C ALA A 139 -8.10 -6.21 5.88
N GLY A 140 -7.57 -7.10 6.72
CA GLY A 140 -6.38 -7.88 6.42
C GLY A 140 -6.53 -8.74 5.17
N GLU A 141 -7.63 -9.47 5.04
CA GLU A 141 -7.91 -10.29 3.86
C GLU A 141 -8.06 -9.46 2.59
N THR A 142 -8.69 -8.29 2.69
CA THR A 142 -8.77 -7.35 1.56
C THR A 142 -7.38 -6.83 1.18
N LEU A 143 -6.62 -6.33 2.15
CA LEU A 143 -5.27 -5.82 1.95
C LEU A 143 -4.33 -6.89 1.39
N LYS A 144 -4.47 -8.15 1.81
CA LYS A 144 -3.66 -9.28 1.32
C LYS A 144 -3.83 -9.52 -0.17
N LYS A 145 -5.01 -9.23 -0.75
CA LYS A 145 -5.23 -9.32 -2.21
C LYS A 145 -4.37 -8.31 -2.98
N PHE A 146 -4.06 -7.16 -2.37
CA PHE A 146 -3.26 -6.08 -2.95
C PHE A 146 -1.79 -6.08 -2.49
N ALA A 147 -1.44 -6.89 -1.48
CA ALA A 147 -0.10 -6.96 -0.90
C ALA A 147 0.91 -7.80 -1.73
N ARG A 148 0.58 -8.07 -3.00
CA ARG A 148 1.47 -8.72 -3.96
C ARG A 148 2.30 -7.62 -4.61
N GLY A 149 3.44 -7.29 -4.00
CA GLY A 149 4.36 -6.24 -4.46
C GLY A 149 5.04 -6.50 -5.81
N GLU A 150 4.31 -7.05 -6.78
CA GLU A 150 4.71 -7.35 -8.16
C GLU A 150 3.63 -6.96 -9.20
N ASP A 151 2.39 -6.66 -8.79
CA ASP A 151 1.36 -6.16 -9.71
C ASP A 151 1.13 -4.66 -9.46
N GLU A 152 1.67 -3.81 -10.34
CA GLU A 152 1.46 -2.36 -10.35
C GLU A 152 -0.01 -2.05 -10.66
N PHE A 153 -0.84 -1.82 -9.65
CA PHE A 153 -2.18 -1.28 -9.87
C PHE A 153 -2.08 0.24 -10.03
N HIS A 154 -2.50 0.76 -11.18
CA HIS A 154 -2.61 2.20 -11.41
C HIS A 154 -3.73 2.79 -10.53
N VAL A 155 -3.45 3.93 -9.87
CA VAL A 155 -4.44 4.71 -9.10
C VAL A 155 -5.68 5.04 -9.94
N GLU A 156 -5.48 5.34 -11.23
CA GLU A 156 -6.52 5.63 -12.21
C GLU A 156 -7.45 4.43 -12.51
N CYS A 157 -7.02 3.19 -12.21
CA CYS A 157 -7.83 1.99 -12.38
C CYS A 157 -8.64 1.61 -11.14
N ILE A 158 -8.22 2.05 -9.94
CA ILE A 158 -8.90 1.76 -8.67
C ILE A 158 -10.03 2.76 -8.38
N ASP A 159 -9.83 4.05 -8.69
CA ASP A 159 -10.80 5.10 -8.35
C ASP A 159 -12.17 4.92 -9.02
N PRO A 160 -12.27 4.55 -10.31
CA PRO A 160 -13.56 4.27 -10.94
C PRO A 160 -14.22 2.98 -10.44
N TRP A 161 -13.44 1.98 -10.02
CA TRP A 161 -13.95 0.68 -9.54
C TRP A 161 -14.52 0.76 -8.12
N LEU A 162 -13.92 1.57 -7.24
CA LEU A 162 -14.46 1.83 -5.90
C LEU A 162 -15.73 2.70 -5.92
N THR A 163 -15.93 3.48 -6.99
CA THR A 163 -17.05 4.44 -7.08
C THR A 163 -18.18 4.00 -8.01
N GLN A 164 -17.94 3.07 -8.95
CA GLN A 164 -18.97 2.52 -9.85
C GLN A 164 -18.94 0.99 -9.86
N TRP A 165 -20.03 0.41 -9.38
CA TRP A 165 -20.23 -1.03 -9.21
C TRP A 165 -20.05 -1.82 -10.51
N GLY A 166 -18.90 -2.48 -10.68
CA GLY A 166 -18.68 -3.49 -11.71
C GLY A 166 -18.55 -4.88 -11.08
N THR A 167 -19.22 -5.90 -11.65
CA THR A 167 -19.15 -7.29 -11.17
C THR A 167 -17.86 -8.02 -11.56
N PHE A 168 -17.00 -7.42 -12.38
CA PHE A 168 -15.78 -8.04 -12.89
C PHE A 168 -14.54 -7.23 -12.53
N CYS A 169 -13.47 -7.91 -12.13
CA CYS A 169 -12.17 -7.30 -11.89
C CYS A 169 -11.56 -6.84 -13.23
N PRO A 170 -11.18 -5.55 -13.41
CA PRO A 170 -10.60 -5.08 -14.67
C PRO A 170 -9.19 -5.63 -14.93
N VAL A 171 -8.54 -6.21 -13.92
CA VAL A 171 -7.17 -6.74 -14.02
C VAL A 171 -7.15 -8.23 -14.36
N CYS A 172 -7.92 -9.06 -13.66
CA CYS A 172 -7.97 -10.49 -13.92
C CYS A 172 -9.24 -10.97 -14.64
N LYS A 173 -10.18 -10.07 -14.94
CA LYS A 173 -11.48 -10.35 -15.60
C LYS A 173 -12.37 -11.38 -14.90
N LEU A 174 -12.03 -11.77 -13.68
CA LEU A 174 -12.84 -12.68 -12.86
C LEU A 174 -13.99 -11.93 -12.20
N GLU A 175 -15.12 -12.61 -12.05
CA GLU A 175 -16.31 -12.08 -11.41
C GLU A 175 -16.09 -12.02 -9.89
N VAL A 176 -16.41 -10.89 -9.26
CA VAL A 176 -16.14 -10.63 -7.84
C VAL A 176 -16.99 -11.54 -6.92
N LEU A 177 -18.02 -12.21 -7.46
CA LEU A 177 -18.98 -13.01 -6.70
C LEU A 177 -18.78 -14.53 -6.77
N THR A 178 -17.81 -15.04 -7.51
CA THR A 178 -17.53 -16.49 -7.54
C THR A 178 -16.06 -16.74 -7.26
N GLY A 179 -15.76 -16.94 -5.98
CA GLY A 179 -14.50 -17.52 -5.56
C GLY A 179 -14.50 -19.02 -5.88
N GLU A 180 -13.93 -19.37 -7.03
CA GLU A 180 -13.33 -20.67 -7.32
C GLU A 180 -11.92 -20.46 -7.89
#